data_AF-A0A6C0QRB1-F1
#
_entry.id   AF-A0A6C0QRB1-F1
#
_cell.length_a   1.000
_cell.length_b   1.000
_cell.length_c   1.000
_cell.angle_alpha   90.00
_cell.angle_beta   90.00
_cell.angle_gamma   90.00
#
_symmetry.space_group_name_H-M   'P 1'
#
loop_
_entity.id
_entity.type
_entity.pdbx_description
1 polymer ?
#
loop_
_entity_poly.entity_id
_entity_poly.type
_entity_poly.pdbx_seq_one_letter_code
_entity_poly.pdbx_strand_id
1 'polypeptide(L)'
;MNESKFKVGDFAMIRGGKIVEIVSKTFPEKYGKWRYDIRYLDIDKVKNTVSGNRVLHLEEHLETVTDPHLLLLIKKFHFEEKIQHIKAELKQLETDVDKIEYALDIITPKSEEGARK
;
A
#
# COMPACT_ATOMS: atom_id res chain seq x y z
N MET A 1 -11.49 24.14 15.97
CA MET A 1 -11.25 22.70 15.79
C MET A 1 -9.78 22.42 16.03
N ASN A 2 -9.42 21.46 16.88
CA ASN A 2 -8.02 21.06 17.04
C ASN A 2 -7.63 20.19 15.85
N GLU A 3 -6.97 20.79 14.86
CA GLU A 3 -6.49 20.05 13.69
C GLU A 3 -5.48 18.97 14.10
N SER A 4 -5.64 17.78 13.54
CA SER A 4 -4.72 16.66 13.75
C SER A 4 -3.36 16.98 13.15
N LYS A 5 -2.29 16.87 13.95
CA LYS A 5 -0.91 17.09 13.50
C LYS A 5 -0.51 16.19 12.32
N PHE A 6 -0.99 14.94 12.32
CA PHE A 6 -0.70 13.95 11.28
C PHE A 6 -1.96 13.53 10.51
N LYS A 7 -1.78 13.08 9.27
CA LYS A 7 -2.79 12.48 8.39
C LYS A 7 -2.53 10.98 8.23
N VAL A 8 -3.56 10.25 7.80
CA VAL A 8 -3.39 8.86 7.41
C VAL A 8 -2.45 8.81 6.20
N GLY A 9 -1.47 7.90 6.24
CA GLY A 9 -0.37 7.80 5.29
C GLY A 9 0.84 8.70 5.60
N ASP A 10 0.77 9.56 6.63
CA ASP A 10 1.98 10.28 7.08
C ASP A 10 2.92 9.34 7.81
N PHE A 11 4.21 9.69 7.82
CA PHE A 11 5.24 9.01 8.59
C PHE A 11 5.62 9.84 9.82
N ALA A 12 5.75 9.17 10.95
CA ALA A 12 6.12 9.78 12.21
C ALA A 12 7.24 8.98 12.89
N MET A 13 7.86 9.60 13.88
CA MET A 13 8.85 8.98 14.74
C MET A 13 8.30 8.87 16.15
N ILE A 14 8.49 7.71 16.78
CA ILE A 14 8.23 7.51 18.20
C ILE A 14 9.49 7.84 18.99
N ARG A 15 9.33 8.34 20.22
CA ARG A 15 10.44 8.49 21.16
C ARG A 15 11.23 7.18 21.28
N GLY A 16 12.49 7.21 20.87
CA GLY A 16 13.32 6.02 20.68
C GLY A 16 13.77 5.78 19.23
N GLY A 17 13.39 6.66 18.30
CA GLY A 17 13.96 6.70 16.94
C GLY A 17 13.32 5.75 15.93
N LYS A 18 12.25 5.04 16.32
CA LYS A 18 11.53 4.12 15.43
C LYS A 18 10.57 4.90 14.54
N ILE A 19 10.58 4.55 13.25
CA ILE A 19 9.69 5.15 12.26
C ILE A 19 8.40 4.34 12.15
N VAL A 20 7.29 5.04 12.02
CA VAL A 20 5.97 4.46 11.90
C VAL A 20 5.15 5.17 10.83
N GLU A 21 4.25 4.43 10.19
CA GLU A 21 3.23 4.94 9.28
C GLU A 21 1.91 5.12 10.05
N ILE A 22 1.22 6.25 9.87
CA ILE A 22 -0.12 6.46 10.42
C ILE A 22 -1.15 5.72 9.57
N VAL A 23 -1.71 4.64 10.10
CA VAL A 23 -2.70 3.80 9.41
C VAL A 23 -4.12 4.32 9.61
N SER A 24 -4.40 4.85 10.79
CA SER A 24 -5.73 5.39 11.13
C SER A 24 -5.58 6.51 12.17
N LYS A 25 -6.63 7.35 12.31
CA LYS A 25 -6.72 8.30 13.41
C LYS A 25 -8.16 8.52 13.86
N THR A 26 -8.34 8.70 15.16
CA THR A 26 -9.64 8.94 15.79
C THR A 26 -9.53 10.06 16.81
N PHE A 27 -10.55 10.92 16.93
CA PHE A 27 -10.64 11.94 17.98
C PHE A 27 -11.73 11.57 18.99
N PRO A 28 -11.41 10.86 20.07
CA PRO A 28 -12.38 10.57 21.11
C PRO A 28 -12.64 11.81 21.99
N GLU A 29 -13.86 12.32 21.96
CA GLU A 29 -14.30 13.52 22.71
C GLU A 29 -13.99 13.44 24.21
N LYS A 30 -14.08 12.24 24.79
CA LYS A 30 -13.80 11.97 26.21
C LYS A 30 -12.38 12.31 26.64
N TYR A 31 -11.39 12.21 25.75
CA TYR A 31 -9.97 12.38 26.08
C TYR A 31 -9.37 13.69 25.52
N GLY A 32 -10.09 14.39 24.65
CA GLY A 32 -9.67 15.68 24.09
C GLY A 32 -8.38 15.64 23.27
N LYS A 33 -7.92 14.45 22.84
CA LYS A 33 -6.65 14.24 22.12
C LYS A 33 -6.85 13.28 20.95
N TRP A 34 -6.12 13.50 19.87
CA TRP A 34 -6.07 12.58 18.73
C TRP A 34 -5.38 11.27 19.11
N ARG A 35 -5.97 10.15 18.72
CA ARG A 35 -5.39 8.80 18.78
C ARG A 35 -5.02 8.35 17.37
N TYR A 36 -3.90 7.64 17.26
CA TYR A 36 -3.38 7.17 15.97
C TYR A 36 -3.13 5.67 16.04
N ASP A 37 -3.61 4.95 15.03
CA ASP A 37 -3.15 3.58 14.77
C ASP A 37 -1.95 3.67 13.87
N ILE A 38 -0.90 2.93 14.22
CA ILE A 38 0.39 3.03 13.56
C ILE A 38 0.87 1.68 13.09
N ARG A 39 1.65 1.67 12.00
CA ARG A 39 2.40 0.51 11.54
C ARG A 39 3.89 0.78 11.72
N TYR A 40 4.59 -0.09 12.44
CA TYR A 40 6.05 0.02 12.56
C TYR A 40 6.73 -0.29 11.23
N LEU A 41 7.65 0.58 10.83
CA LEU A 41 8.54 0.36 9.70
C LEU A 41 9.91 -0.05 10.21
N ASP A 42 10.32 -1.26 9.87
CA ASP A 42 11.68 -1.73 10.07
C ASP A 42 12.54 -1.30 8.88
N ILE A 43 13.58 -0.51 9.15
CA ILE A 43 14.39 0.14 8.12
C ILE A 43 15.85 -0.31 8.29
N ASP A 44 16.31 -1.14 7.37
CA ASP A 44 17.72 -1.47 7.24
C ASP A 44 18.37 -0.47 6.27
N LYS A 45 19.05 0.54 6.85
CA LYS A 45 19.76 1.58 6.09
C LYS A 45 20.94 1.03 5.29
N VAL A 46 21.55 -0.10 5.71
CA VAL A 46 22.70 -0.68 5.02
C VAL A 46 22.24 -1.42 3.78
N LYS A 47 21.11 -2.13 3.87
CA LYS A 47 20.52 -2.88 2.75
C LYS A 47 19.54 -2.06 1.93
N ASN A 48 19.22 -0.83 2.34
CA ASN A 48 18.19 0.02 1.74
C ASN A 48 16.82 -0.68 1.64
N THR A 49 16.45 -1.43 2.67
CA THR A 49 15.17 -2.15 2.72
C THR A 49 14.27 -1.60 3.81
N VAL A 50 12.98 -1.53 3.52
CA VAL A 50 11.93 -1.19 4.48
C VAL A 50 10.95 -2.37 4.53
N SER A 51 10.45 -2.70 5.72
CA SER A 51 9.36 -3.68 5.88
C SER A 51 8.40 -3.25 6.98
N GLY A 52 7.12 -3.59 6.86
CA GLY A 52 6.08 -3.20 7.81
C GLY A 52 5.36 -4.42 8.36
N ASN A 53 5.61 -4.77 9.62
CA ASN A 53 5.16 -6.08 10.14
C ASN A 53 4.09 -6.02 11.23
N ARG A 54 3.82 -4.86 11.83
CA ARG A 54 2.91 -4.79 12.98
C ARG A 54 2.13 -3.49 13.06
N VAL A 55 0.81 -3.60 13.07
CA VAL A 55 -0.10 -2.50 13.44
C VAL A 55 -0.29 -2.51 14.95
N LEU A 56 -0.09 -1.37 15.59
CA LEU A 56 -0.25 -1.18 17.03
C LEU A 56 -1.02 0.11 17.29
N HIS A 57 -1.80 0.10 18.36
CA HIS A 57 -2.42 1.31 18.90
C HIS A 57 -1.39 2.05 19.75
N LEU A 58 -1.22 3.35 19.50
CA LEU A 58 -0.28 4.16 20.26
C LEU A 58 -0.97 5.42 20.79
N GLU A 59 -0.89 5.63 22.10
CA GLU A 59 -1.32 6.88 22.75
C GLU A 59 -0.16 7.86 22.99
N GLU A 60 1.05 7.56 22.47
CA GLU A 60 2.29 8.27 22.77
C GLU A 60 2.52 9.54 21.90
N HIS A 61 3.60 10.26 22.24
CA HIS A 61 4.10 11.42 21.51
C HIS A 61 4.73 11.03 20.16
N LEU A 62 4.11 11.49 19.08
CA LEU A 62 4.61 11.37 17.72
C LEU A 62 5.35 12.64 17.27
N GLU A 63 6.55 12.44 16.73
CA GLU A 63 7.41 13.48 16.17
C GLU A 63 7.45 13.37 14.64
N THR A 64 7.70 14.49 13.97
CA THR A 64 7.78 14.51 12.50
C THR A 64 9.12 13.92 12.06
N VAL A 65 9.12 13.06 11.04
CA VAL A 65 10.36 12.55 10.45
C VAL A 65 11.04 13.69 9.70
N THR A 66 12.25 14.07 10.12
CA THR A 66 13.01 15.18 9.52
C THR A 66 14.13 14.72 8.59
N ASP A 67 14.51 13.43 8.65
CA ASP A 67 15.56 12.86 7.80
C ASP A 67 15.03 12.59 6.38
N PRO A 68 15.51 13.34 5.35
CA PRO A 68 15.01 13.21 3.99
C PRO A 68 15.41 11.89 3.32
N HIS A 69 16.52 11.27 3.74
CA HIS A 69 16.96 9.99 3.18
C HIS A 69 16.05 8.86 3.67
N LEU A 70 15.68 8.89 4.95
CA LEU A 70 14.68 7.96 5.50
C LEU A 70 13.33 8.10 4.79
N LEU A 71 12.84 9.32 4.61
CA LEU A 71 11.59 9.57 3.87
C LEU A 71 11.66 9.04 2.43
N LEU A 72 12.81 9.18 1.76
CA LEU A 72 13.01 8.68 0.41
C LEU A 72 12.97 7.14 0.37
N LEU A 73 13.65 6.46 1.29
CA LEU A 73 13.64 5.00 1.39
C LEU A 73 12.23 4.44 1.59
N ILE A 74 11.47 5.06 2.49
CA ILE A 74 10.08 4.67 2.78
C ILE A 74 9.19 4.88 1.55
N LYS A 75 9.29 6.05 0.90
CA LYS A 75 8.54 6.31 -0.33
C LYS A 75 8.87 5.33 -1.44
N LYS A 76 10.17 5.02 -1.63
CA LYS A 76 10.64 4.02 -2.60
C LYS A 76 9.97 2.67 -2.36
N PHE A 77 9.99 2.18 -1.12
CA PHE A 77 9.35 0.93 -0.74
C PHE A 77 7.86 0.89 -1.09
N HIS A 78 7.10 1.92 -0.74
CA HIS A 78 5.67 1.97 -1.09
C HIS A 78 5.41 2.07 -2.59
N PHE A 79 6.28 2.71 -3.37
CA PHE A 79 6.18 2.69 -4.82
C PHE A 79 6.44 1.29 -5.38
N GLU A 80 7.44 0.58 -4.85
CA GLU A 80 7.74 -0.80 -5.22
C GLU A 80 6.56 -1.74 -4.94
N GLU A 81 5.94 -1.63 -3.76
CA GLU A 81 4.71 -2.39 -3.41
C GLU A 81 3.56 -2.10 -4.40
N LYS A 82 3.30 -0.82 -4.70
CA LYS A 82 2.26 -0.43 -5.66
C LYS A 82 2.53 -0.97 -7.05
N ILE A 83 3.78 -0.92 -7.52
CA ILE A 83 4.17 -1.47 -8.82
C ILE A 83 3.93 -2.97 -8.86
N GLN A 84 4.27 -3.71 -7.80
CA GLN A 84 4.02 -5.15 -7.74
C GLN A 84 2.52 -5.47 -7.75
N HIS A 85 1.72 -4.68 -7.04
CA HIS A 85 0.27 -4.84 -7.06
C HIS A 85 -0.32 -4.61 -8.46
N ILE A 86 0.06 -3.51 -9.13
CA ILE A 86 -0.37 -3.21 -10.50
C ILE A 86 0.04 -4.33 -11.46
N LYS A 87 1.25 -4.88 -11.33
CA LYS A 87 1.70 -6.02 -12.15
C LYS A 87 0.84 -7.26 -11.93
N ALA A 88 0.43 -7.53 -10.69
CA ALA A 88 -0.45 -8.65 -10.37
C ALA A 88 -1.86 -8.45 -10.97
N GLU A 89 -2.42 -7.24 -10.86
CA GLU A 89 -3.72 -6.90 -11.47
C GLU A 89 -3.67 -7.00 -13.00
N LEU A 90 -2.59 -6.52 -13.64
CA LEU A 90 -2.41 -6.60 -15.08
C LEU A 90 -2.35 -8.06 -15.57
N LYS A 91 -1.61 -8.92 -14.86
CA LYS A 91 -1.55 -10.36 -15.16
C LYS A 91 -2.93 -11.03 -15.03
N GLN A 92 -3.71 -10.62 -14.04
CA GLN A 92 -5.07 -11.13 -13.86
C GLN A 92 -5.96 -10.70 -15.04
N LEU A 93 -5.85 -9.44 -15.48
CA LEU A 93 -6.58 -8.93 -16.63
C LEU A 93 -6.21 -9.65 -17.93
N GLU A 94 -4.92 -9.89 -18.19
CA GLU A 94 -4.45 -10.68 -19.33
C GLU A 94 -5.09 -12.08 -19.33
N THR A 95 -5.09 -12.74 -18.16
CA THR A 95 -5.70 -14.07 -18.00
C THR A 95 -7.19 -14.06 -18.28
N ASP A 96 -7.89 -12.98 -17.91
CA ASP A 96 -9.33 -12.88 -18.13
C ASP A 96 -9.66 -12.54 -19.60
N VAL A 97 -8.80 -11.80 -20.30
CA VAL A 97 -8.90 -11.61 -21.76
C VAL A 97 -8.74 -12.95 -22.49
N ASP A 98 -7.71 -13.74 -22.15
CA ASP A 98 -7.48 -15.07 -22.77
C ASP A 98 -8.72 -15.98 -22.64
N LYS A 99 -9.39 -15.97 -21.48
CA LYS A 99 -10.61 -16.75 -21.26
C LYS A 99 -11.77 -16.27 -22.13
N ILE A 100 -11.91 -14.95 -22.31
CA ILE A 100 -12.94 -14.37 -23.17
C ILE A 100 -12.67 -14.74 -24.63
N GLU A 101 -11.43 -14.61 -25.10
CA GLU A 101 -11.03 -15.00 -26.45
C GLU A 101 -11.31 -16.48 -26.72
N TYR A 102 -10.95 -17.35 -25.77
CA TYR A 102 -11.25 -18.78 -25.85
C TYR A 102 -12.77 -19.06 -25.91
N ALA A 103 -13.55 -18.38 -25.06
CA ALA A 103 -15.00 -18.52 -25.08
C ALA A 103 -15.60 -18.06 -26.42
N LEU A 104 -15.08 -16.97 -26.99
CA LEU A 104 -15.47 -16.47 -28.31
C LEU A 104 -15.15 -17.48 -29.42
N ASP A 105 -13.97 -18.11 -29.43
CA ASP A 105 -13.63 -19.14 -30.43
C ASP A 105 -14.58 -20.34 -30.37
N ILE A 106 -15.02 -20.74 -29.17
CA ILE A 106 -15.97 -21.85 -29.00
C ILE A 106 -17.36 -21.49 -29.54
N ILE A 107 -17.87 -20.30 -29.22
CA ILE A 107 -19.25 -19.92 -29.56
C ILE A 107 -19.39 -19.36 -30.97
N THR A 108 -18.28 -18.95 -31.59
CA THR A 108 -18.31 -18.42 -32.96
C THR A 108 -18.50 -19.60 -33.93
N PRO A 109 -19.59 -19.60 -34.73
CA PRO A 109 -19.79 -20.63 -35.73
C PRO A 109 -18.62 -20.62 -36.71
N LYS A 110 -17.88 -21.73 -36.81
CA LYS A 110 -16.85 -21.87 -37.83
C LYS A 110 -17.55 -21.93 -39.19
N SER A 111 -17.28 -20.99 -40.10
CA SER A 111 -17.91 -21.00 -41.42
C SER A 111 -17.55 -22.30 -42.14
N GLU A 112 -18.57 -23.04 -42.58
CA GLU A 112 -18.41 -24.23 -43.43
C GLU A 112 -18.04 -23.82 -44.88
N GLU A 113 -16.98 -23.04 -45.07
CA GLU A 113 -16.50 -22.70 -46.43
C GLU A 113 -15.54 -23.74 -47.02
N GLY A 114 -15.31 -24.85 -46.32
CA GLY A 114 -14.44 -25.96 -46.77
C GLY A 114 -15.13 -27.26 -47.18
N ALA A 115 -16.42 -27.47 -46.89
CA ALA A 115 -17.09 -28.76 -47.12
C ALA A 115 -17.70 -28.92 -48.53
N ARG A 116 -17.45 -27.98 -49.44
CA ARG A 116 -17.88 -28.06 -50.85
C ARG A 116 -16.73 -27.71 -51.79
N LYS A 117 -15.82 -28.66 -52.00
CA LYS A 117 -15.15 -28.90 -53.29
C LYS A 117 -14.90 -30.38 -53.47
#